data_AF-A0ABD5WA75-F1
#
_entry.id   AF-A0ABD5WA75-F1
#
_cell.length_a   1.000
_cell.length_b   1.000
_cell.length_c   1.000
_cell.angle_alpha   90.00
_cell.angle_beta   90.00
_cell.angle_gamma   90.00
#
_symmetry.space_group_name_H-M   'P 1'
#
loop_
_entity.id
_entity.type
_entity.pdbx_description
1 polymer ?
#
loop_
_entity_poly.entity_id
_entity_poly.type
_entity_poly.pdbx_seq_one_letter_code
_entity_poly.pdbx_strand_id
1 'polypeptide(L)'
;MRELESQFDDIAEIVELITEITEQTNMLALNASIEAARAGHAGSGFGVVADEIKTLADETRESADRIEVIIDDARDQMDTTVRDVEHVQTQIEDSVGAVTTAVEAFDTMADKTAALSAGIEEIDDATDSQAQTAQNVVARIDTVADESQTIATQTERLETKADNQLQATTQVLKRTNKLDQRTSSLTDQLATFSVETTDANLNTGAEAATSDD
;
A
#
# COMPACT_ATOMS: atom_id res chain seq x y z
N MET A 1 9.56 31.38 40.30
CA MET A 1 8.17 31.66 40.66
C MET A 1 8.04 31.85 42.17
N ARG A 2 7.98 30.79 42.99
CA ARG A 2 7.90 30.91 44.47
C ARG A 2 8.96 31.82 45.10
N GLU A 3 10.17 31.80 44.54
CA GLU A 3 11.27 32.66 45.01
C GLU A 3 11.08 34.14 44.64
N LEU A 4 10.42 34.44 43.52
CA LEU A 4 10.13 35.82 43.10
C LEU A 4 8.91 36.37 43.87
N GLU A 5 7.92 35.52 44.13
CA GLU A 5 6.77 35.83 44.98
C GLU A 5 7.21 36.16 46.41
N SER A 6 8.08 35.32 46.98
CA SER A 6 8.72 35.59 48.28
C SER A 6 9.51 36.91 48.28
N GLN A 7 10.20 37.24 47.19
CA GLN A 7 10.93 38.52 47.10
C GLN A 7 9.98 39.72 47.08
N PHE A 8 8.81 39.63 46.44
CA PHE A 8 7.83 40.72 46.48
C PHE A 8 7.22 40.89 47.87
N ASP A 9 7.00 39.79 48.59
CA ASP A 9 6.53 39.83 49.98
C ASP A 9 7.55 40.49 50.91
N ASP A 10 8.83 40.14 50.77
CA ASP A 10 9.91 40.77 51.53
C ASP A 10 10.02 42.28 51.24
N ILE A 11 9.85 42.69 49.98
CA ILE A 11 9.88 44.12 49.62
C ILE A 11 8.65 44.84 50.18
N ALA A 12 7.46 44.23 50.14
CA ALA A 12 6.25 44.82 50.71
C ALA A 12 6.39 45.05 52.23
N GLU A 13 6.97 44.10 52.96
CA GLU A 13 7.26 44.24 54.39
C GLU A 13 8.25 45.38 54.68
N ILE A 14 9.27 45.55 53.82
CA ILE A 14 10.22 46.67 53.93
C ILE A 14 9.51 48.01 53.68
N VAL A 15 8.62 48.09 52.70
CA VAL A 15 7.86 49.31 52.38
C VAL A 15 6.94 49.68 53.54
N GLU A 16 6.24 48.70 54.13
CA GLU A 16 5.40 48.91 55.30
C GLU A 16 6.21 49.45 56.49
N LEU A 17 7.38 48.88 56.74
CA LEU A 17 8.31 49.36 57.78
C LEU A 17 8.77 50.81 57.50
N ILE A 18 9.08 51.16 56.25
CA ILE A 18 9.46 52.53 55.88
C ILE A 18 8.30 53.50 56.15
N THR A 19 7.07 53.12 55.82
CA THR A 19 5.87 53.92 56.11
C THR A 19 5.69 54.15 57.60
N GLU A 20 5.87 53.12 58.43
CA GLU A 20 5.81 53.22 59.89
C GLU A 20 6.90 54.17 60.45
N ILE A 21 8.15 54.00 60.01
CA ILE A 21 9.27 54.88 60.43
C ILE A 21 8.99 56.33 60.02
N THR A 22 8.40 56.53 58.85
CA THR A 22 8.08 57.84 58.31
C THR A 22 6.95 58.52 59.08
N GLU A 23 5.94 57.76 59.54
CA GLU A 23 4.90 58.24 60.47
C GLU A 23 5.47 58.65 61.81
N GLN A 24 6.33 57.82 62.40
CA GLN A 24 6.99 58.16 63.66
C GLN A 24 7.87 59.40 63.52
N THR A 25 8.62 59.52 62.42
CA THR A 25 9.48 60.67 62.13
C THR A 25 8.68 61.95 61.93
N ASN A 26 7.54 61.88 61.21
CA ASN A 26 6.62 62.99 61.04
C ASN A 26 6.03 63.45 62.39
N MET A 27 5.65 62.50 63.26
CA MET A 27 5.15 62.80 64.61
C MET A 27 6.22 63.42 65.51
N LEU A 28 7.48 62.95 65.42
CA LEU A 28 8.62 63.53 66.15
C LEU A 28 8.92 64.95 65.67
N ALA A 29 8.90 65.18 64.36
CA ALA A 29 9.08 66.49 63.75
C ALA A 29 7.98 67.47 64.18
N LEU A 30 6.72 67.02 64.17
CA LEU A 30 5.59 67.81 64.65
C LEU A 30 5.75 68.23 66.12
N ASN A 31 6.15 67.30 67.00
CA ASN A 31 6.42 67.60 68.41
C ASN A 31 7.57 68.59 68.57
N ALA A 32 8.62 68.48 67.75
CA ALA A 32 9.74 69.41 67.75
C ALA A 32 9.34 70.81 67.25
N SER A 33 8.52 70.93 66.20
CA SER A 33 7.98 72.21 65.73
C SER A 33 7.11 72.88 66.80
N ILE A 34 6.31 72.10 67.55
CA ILE A 34 5.51 72.61 68.68
C ILE A 34 6.41 73.16 69.79
N GLU A 35 7.43 72.43 70.21
CA GLU A 35 8.32 72.85 71.30
C GLU A 35 9.22 74.03 70.89
N ALA A 36 9.64 74.09 69.62
CA ALA A 36 10.32 75.24 69.03
C ALA A 36 9.46 76.51 69.06
N ALA A 37 8.16 76.41 68.72
CA ALA A 37 7.22 77.52 68.83
C ALA A 37 7.02 77.97 70.30
N ARG A 38 7.08 77.01 71.24
CA ARG A 38 6.96 77.26 72.69
C ARG A 38 8.15 78.01 73.26
N ALA A 39 9.36 77.77 72.74
CA ALA A 39 10.59 78.45 73.13
C ALA A 39 10.76 79.87 72.54
N GLY A 40 9.84 80.32 71.67
CA GLY A 40 9.85 81.67 71.10
C GLY A 40 11.12 81.97 70.30
N HIS A 41 11.76 83.13 70.53
CA HIS A 41 12.96 83.55 69.78
C HIS A 41 14.17 82.60 69.94
N ALA A 42 14.25 81.81 71.04
CA ALA A 42 15.33 80.85 71.24
C ALA A 42 15.14 79.55 70.43
N GLY A 43 13.92 79.27 69.97
CA GLY A 43 13.56 78.04 69.24
C GLY A 43 13.49 78.18 67.73
N SER A 44 13.65 79.39 67.16
CA SER A 44 13.36 79.63 65.73
C SER A 44 14.21 78.79 64.78
N GLY A 45 15.49 78.55 65.12
CA GLY A 45 16.37 77.68 64.32
C GLY A 45 15.97 76.20 64.39
N PHE A 46 15.47 75.74 65.54
CA PHE A 46 14.96 74.37 65.71
C PHE A 46 13.63 74.16 64.99
N GLY A 47 12.78 75.19 64.91
CA GLY A 47 11.52 75.14 64.17
C GLY A 47 11.72 74.92 62.67
N VAL A 48 12.70 75.62 62.06
CA VAL A 48 13.04 75.43 60.64
C VAL A 48 13.52 74.01 60.35
N VAL A 49 14.36 73.44 61.23
CA VAL A 49 14.84 72.06 61.08
C VAL A 49 13.69 71.06 61.24
N ALA A 50 12.77 71.29 62.18
CA ALA A 50 11.63 70.41 62.38
C ALA A 50 10.66 70.41 61.20
N ASP A 51 10.40 71.58 60.58
CA ASP A 51 9.58 71.66 59.37
C ASP A 51 10.26 71.01 58.14
N GLU A 52 11.59 71.07 58.03
CA GLU A 52 12.35 70.36 56.99
C GLU A 52 12.26 68.84 57.16
N ILE A 53 12.43 68.33 58.40
CA ILE A 53 12.28 66.89 58.70
C ILE A 53 10.86 66.43 58.40
N LYS A 54 9.85 67.25 58.72
CA LYS A 54 8.46 66.97 58.40
C LYS A 54 8.24 66.83 56.89
N THR A 55 8.78 67.77 56.11
CA THR A 55 8.68 67.76 54.65
C THR A 55 9.34 66.51 54.06
N LEU A 56 10.55 66.16 54.52
CA LEU A 56 11.25 64.94 54.09
C LEU A 56 10.48 63.67 54.47
N ALA A 57 9.83 63.63 55.64
CA ALA A 57 8.99 62.52 56.02
C ALA A 57 7.77 62.39 55.08
N ASP A 58 7.07 63.49 54.79
CA ASP A 58 5.92 63.44 53.87
C ASP A 58 6.34 63.03 52.43
N GLU A 59 7.48 63.51 51.93
CA GLU A 59 8.05 63.07 50.63
C GLU A 59 8.47 61.59 50.63
N THR A 60 8.99 61.10 51.76
CA THR A 60 9.36 59.68 51.93
C THR A 60 8.12 58.79 51.91
N ARG A 61 7.02 59.21 52.57
CA ARG A 61 5.75 58.48 52.54
C ARG A 61 5.19 58.40 51.13
N GLU A 62 5.12 59.53 50.42
CA GLU A 62 4.66 59.54 49.02
C GLU A 62 5.49 58.61 48.13
N SER A 63 6.79 58.51 48.41
CA SER A 63 7.68 57.59 47.70
C SER A 63 7.45 56.13 48.07
N ALA A 64 7.16 55.82 49.34
CA ALA A 64 6.79 54.49 49.79
C ALA A 64 5.46 54.03 49.14
N ASP A 65 4.44 54.89 49.13
CA ASP A 65 3.15 54.62 48.48
C ASP A 65 3.33 54.34 46.98
N ARG A 66 4.20 55.10 46.30
CA ARG A 66 4.54 54.84 44.89
C ARG A 66 5.24 53.50 44.68
N ILE A 67 6.12 53.10 45.59
CA ILE A 67 6.80 51.81 45.52
C ILE A 67 5.79 50.66 45.70
N GLU A 68 4.84 50.80 46.62
CA GLU A 68 3.77 49.81 46.84
C GLU A 68 2.97 49.56 45.57
N VAL A 69 2.54 50.62 44.87
CA VAL A 69 1.84 50.50 43.57
C VAL A 69 2.70 49.78 42.53
N ILE A 70 4.00 50.09 42.44
CA ILE A 70 4.91 49.43 41.49
C ILE A 70 5.06 47.94 41.81
N ILE A 71 5.11 47.56 43.09
CA ILE A 71 5.21 46.17 43.52
C ILE A 71 3.96 45.39 43.13
N ASP A 72 2.78 45.96 43.37
CA ASP A 72 1.52 45.31 43.02
C ASP A 72 1.37 45.16 41.49
N ASP A 73 1.70 46.20 40.72
CA ASP A 73 1.72 46.10 39.25
C ASP A 73 2.70 45.04 38.75
N ALA A 74 3.86 44.89 39.42
CA ALA A 74 4.86 43.89 39.07
C ALA A 74 4.42 42.47 39.45
N ARG A 75 3.72 42.30 40.58
CA ARG A 75 3.08 41.04 40.97
C ARG A 75 2.05 40.61 39.95
N ASP A 76 1.16 41.50 39.52
CA ASP A 76 0.13 41.20 38.51
C ASP A 76 0.73 40.78 37.16
N GLN A 77 1.81 41.43 36.74
CA GLN A 77 2.56 41.06 35.53
C GLN A 77 3.24 39.69 35.66
N MET A 78 3.81 39.40 36.83
CA MET A 78 4.39 38.09 37.13
C MET A 78 3.32 36.99 37.03
N ASP A 79 2.16 37.22 37.65
CA ASP A 79 1.02 36.31 37.65
C ASP A 79 0.51 36.02 36.23
N THR A 80 0.44 37.05 35.40
CA THR A 80 0.10 36.91 33.98
C THR A 80 1.15 36.07 33.24
N THR A 81 2.43 36.35 33.48
CA THR A 81 3.53 35.59 32.88
C THR A 81 3.49 34.11 33.28
N VAL A 82 3.10 33.79 34.52
CA VAL A 82 2.92 32.40 34.98
C VAL A 82 1.88 31.70 34.12
N ARG A 83 0.69 32.30 33.97
CA ARG A 83 -0.41 31.72 33.20
C ARG A 83 -0.02 31.52 31.73
N ASP A 84 0.70 32.49 31.15
CA ASP A 84 1.18 32.39 29.78
C ASP A 84 2.18 31.23 29.62
N VAL A 85 3.09 31.05 30.57
CA VAL A 85 4.05 29.93 30.55
C VAL A 85 3.33 28.59 30.68
N GLU A 86 2.34 28.46 31.56
CA GLU A 86 1.52 27.24 31.69
C GLU A 86 0.74 26.94 30.40
N HIS A 87 0.21 27.99 29.76
CA HIS A 87 -0.48 27.86 28.49
C HIS A 87 0.45 27.42 27.36
N VAL A 88 1.65 28.00 27.29
CA VAL A 88 2.69 27.60 26.33
C VAL A 88 3.13 26.15 26.57
N GLN A 89 3.28 25.74 27.83
CA GLN A 89 3.60 24.34 28.16
C GLN A 89 2.54 23.38 27.61
N THR A 90 1.26 23.68 27.82
CA THR A 90 0.15 22.86 27.30
C THR A 90 0.19 22.79 25.76
N GLN A 91 0.40 23.92 25.09
CA GLN A 91 0.52 23.96 23.63
C GLN A 91 1.72 23.15 23.10
N ILE A 92 2.83 23.12 23.84
CA ILE A 92 4.00 22.30 23.50
C ILE A 92 3.65 20.82 23.62
N GLU A 93 2.96 20.41 24.68
CA GLU A 93 2.51 19.02 24.87
C GLU A 93 1.59 18.56 23.73
N ASP A 94 0.61 19.39 23.36
CA ASP A 94 -0.28 19.13 22.22
C ASP A 94 0.50 19.04 20.90
N SER A 95 1.47 19.94 20.69
CA SER A 95 2.32 19.96 19.51
C SER A 95 3.17 18.69 19.40
N VAL A 96 3.72 18.21 20.51
CA VAL A 96 4.47 16.95 20.56
C VAL A 96 3.57 15.77 20.21
N GLY A 97 2.32 15.75 20.70
CA GLY A 97 1.33 14.73 20.33
C GLY A 97 0.99 14.73 18.84
N ALA A 98 0.79 15.91 18.26
CA ALA A 98 0.53 16.08 16.83
C ALA A 98 1.71 15.61 15.97
N VAL A 99 2.95 15.96 16.36
CA VAL A 99 4.17 15.51 15.68
C VAL A 99 4.31 13.99 15.76
N THR A 100 4.05 13.39 16.92
CA THR A 100 4.10 11.93 17.10
C THR A 100 3.12 11.23 16.16
N THR A 101 1.87 11.71 16.11
CA THR A 101 0.85 11.19 15.20
C THR A 101 1.27 11.32 13.72
N ALA A 102 1.91 12.43 13.35
CA ALA A 102 2.41 12.63 12.00
C ALA A 102 3.54 11.64 11.65
N VAL A 103 4.45 11.35 12.59
CA VAL A 103 5.50 10.35 12.39
C VAL A 103 4.91 8.95 12.18
N GLU A 104 3.95 8.53 13.00
CA GLU A 104 3.26 7.24 12.84
C GLU A 104 2.55 7.12 11.48
N ALA A 105 1.94 8.22 11.01
CA ALA A 105 1.32 8.27 9.69
C ALA A 105 2.36 8.12 8.57
N PHE A 106 3.54 8.74 8.69
CA PHE A 106 4.62 8.60 7.72
C PHE A 106 5.21 7.18 7.69
N ASP A 107 5.39 6.53 8.84
CA ASP A 107 5.83 5.14 8.91
C ASP A 107 4.82 4.22 8.21
N THR A 108 3.53 4.41 8.48
CA THR A 108 2.45 3.67 7.80
C THR A 108 2.47 3.91 6.28
N MET A 109 2.75 5.14 5.84
CA MET A 109 2.89 5.44 4.40
C MET A 109 4.09 4.73 3.79
N ALA A 110 5.24 4.72 4.48
CA ALA A 110 6.44 4.04 4.01
C ALA A 110 6.22 2.54 3.83
N ASP A 111 5.55 1.87 4.78
CA ASP A 111 5.19 0.46 4.69
C ASP A 111 4.27 0.19 3.49
N LYS A 112 3.28 1.04 3.27
CA LYS A 112 2.37 0.92 2.12
C LYS A 112 3.09 1.13 0.78
N THR A 113 4.03 2.07 0.72
CA THR A 113 4.85 2.29 -0.47
C THR A 113 5.74 1.08 -0.74
N ALA A 114 6.36 0.49 0.28
CA ALA A 114 7.16 -0.73 0.12
C ALA A 114 6.31 -1.91 -0.39
N ALA A 115 5.11 -2.11 0.17
CA ALA A 115 4.18 -3.14 -0.30
C ALA A 115 3.72 -2.89 -1.73
N LEU A 116 3.49 -1.63 -2.12
CA LEU A 116 3.16 -1.27 -3.49
C LEU A 116 4.31 -1.58 -4.45
N SER A 117 5.55 -1.27 -4.09
CA SER A 117 6.72 -1.59 -4.90
C SER A 117 6.86 -3.10 -5.11
N ALA A 118 6.70 -3.91 -4.07
CA ALA A 118 6.72 -5.37 -4.19
C ALA A 118 5.59 -5.89 -5.10
N GLY A 119 4.39 -5.31 -4.98
CA GLY A 119 3.27 -5.66 -5.86
C GLY A 119 3.52 -5.29 -7.33
N ILE A 120 4.25 -4.20 -7.61
CA ILE A 120 4.65 -3.82 -8.97
C ILE A 120 5.65 -4.82 -9.54
N GLU A 121 6.63 -5.28 -8.75
CA GLU A 121 7.59 -6.31 -9.16
C GLU A 121 6.88 -7.63 -9.50
N GLU A 122 5.91 -8.05 -8.70
CA GLU A 122 5.12 -9.26 -9.00
C GLU A 122 4.29 -9.13 -10.29
N ILE A 123 3.75 -7.94 -10.57
CA ILE A 123 3.03 -7.66 -11.82
C ILE A 123 3.99 -7.69 -13.02
N ASP A 124 5.20 -7.17 -12.88
CA ASP A 124 6.22 -7.18 -13.93
C ASP A 124 6.59 -8.63 -14.30
N ASP A 125 6.91 -9.46 -13.29
CA ASP A 125 7.20 -10.89 -13.47
C ASP A 125 6.03 -11.64 -14.13
N ALA A 126 4.79 -11.37 -13.69
CA ALA A 126 3.60 -11.96 -14.28
C ALA A 126 3.40 -11.54 -15.75
N THR A 127 3.71 -10.28 -16.07
CA THR A 127 3.61 -9.73 -17.43
C THR A 127 4.64 -10.36 -18.35
N ASP A 128 5.87 -10.54 -17.90
CA ASP A 128 6.94 -11.23 -18.65
C ASP A 128 6.58 -12.69 -18.93
N SER A 129 6.07 -13.40 -17.92
CA SER A 129 5.59 -14.79 -18.07
C SER A 129 4.42 -14.88 -19.07
N GLN A 130 3.51 -13.91 -19.04
CA GLN A 130 2.40 -13.83 -19.99
C GLN A 130 2.89 -13.56 -21.42
N ALA A 131 3.88 -12.69 -21.60
CA ALA A 131 4.50 -12.42 -22.89
C ALA A 131 5.16 -13.68 -23.48
N GLN A 132 5.90 -14.43 -22.67
CA GLN A 132 6.50 -15.70 -23.08
C GLN A 132 5.43 -16.74 -23.45
N THR A 133 4.36 -16.82 -22.65
CA THR A 133 3.23 -17.72 -22.94
C THR A 133 2.56 -17.35 -24.27
N ALA A 134 2.34 -16.06 -24.52
CA ALA A 134 1.76 -15.59 -25.78
C ALA A 134 2.63 -15.96 -26.99
N GLN A 135 3.96 -15.81 -26.89
CA GLN A 135 4.90 -16.23 -27.94
C GLN A 135 4.82 -17.75 -28.20
N ASN A 136 4.75 -18.56 -27.13
CA ASN A 136 4.58 -20.00 -27.26
C ASN A 136 3.26 -20.39 -27.94
N VAL A 137 2.18 -19.66 -27.65
CA VAL A 137 0.88 -19.87 -28.31
C VAL A 137 0.97 -19.56 -29.80
N VAL A 138 1.61 -18.44 -30.18
CA VAL A 138 1.82 -18.09 -31.60
C VAL A 138 2.60 -19.19 -32.33
N ALA A 139 3.72 -19.67 -31.75
CA ALA A 139 4.51 -20.74 -32.36
C ALA A 139 3.73 -22.06 -32.52
N ARG A 140 2.82 -22.37 -31.58
CA ARG A 140 1.94 -23.53 -31.69
C ARG A 140 0.89 -23.35 -32.78
N ILE A 141 0.36 -22.14 -32.96
CA ILE A 141 -0.57 -21.84 -34.05
C ILE A 141 0.11 -22.05 -35.41
N ASP A 142 1.35 -21.60 -35.57
CA ASP A 142 2.12 -21.83 -36.80
C ASP A 142 2.30 -23.33 -37.08
N THR A 143 2.64 -24.11 -36.04
CA THR A 143 2.76 -25.58 -36.15
C THR A 143 1.44 -26.22 -36.59
N VAL A 144 0.31 -25.80 -36.01
CA VAL A 144 -1.02 -26.31 -36.38
C VAL A 144 -1.39 -25.93 -37.81
N ALA A 145 -1.00 -24.74 -38.27
CA ALA A 145 -1.23 -24.31 -39.65
C ALA A 145 -0.44 -25.19 -40.64
N ASP A 146 0.83 -25.47 -40.36
CA ASP A 146 1.69 -26.34 -41.17
C ASP A 146 1.16 -27.79 -41.22
N GLU A 147 0.73 -28.32 -40.08
CA GLU A 147 0.09 -29.64 -40.00
C GLU A 147 -1.21 -29.69 -40.81
N SER A 148 -2.05 -28.65 -40.71
CA SER A 148 -3.29 -28.54 -41.46
C SER A 148 -3.05 -28.52 -42.98
N GLN A 149 -2.01 -27.81 -43.43
CA GLN A 149 -1.61 -27.79 -44.84
C GLN A 149 -1.14 -29.18 -45.30
N THR A 150 -0.38 -29.88 -44.46
CA THR A 150 0.07 -31.26 -44.74
C THR A 150 -1.11 -32.22 -44.86
N ILE A 151 -2.10 -32.12 -43.96
CA ILE A 151 -3.32 -32.92 -44.00
C ILE A 151 -4.12 -32.65 -45.27
N ALA A 152 -4.24 -31.39 -45.71
CA ALA A 152 -4.92 -31.04 -46.95
C ALA A 152 -4.26 -31.73 -48.17
N THR A 153 -2.93 -31.63 -48.29
CA THR A 153 -2.18 -32.30 -49.37
C THR A 153 -2.29 -33.83 -49.29
N GLN A 154 -2.28 -34.41 -48.08
CA GLN A 154 -2.50 -35.85 -47.92
C GLN A 154 -3.90 -36.28 -48.35
N THR A 155 -4.91 -35.46 -48.08
CA THR A 155 -6.30 -35.70 -48.47
C THR A 155 -6.47 -35.71 -49.99
N GLU A 156 -5.88 -34.75 -50.70
CA GLU A 156 -5.87 -34.71 -52.18
C GLU A 156 -5.22 -35.98 -52.79
N ARG A 157 -4.12 -36.44 -52.17
CA ARG A 157 -3.45 -37.68 -52.60
C ARG A 157 -4.30 -38.91 -52.32
N LEU A 158 -5.04 -38.91 -51.22
CA LEU A 158 -5.95 -39.98 -50.85
C LEU A 158 -7.12 -40.08 -51.83
N GLU A 159 -7.70 -38.94 -52.23
CA GLU A 159 -8.75 -38.87 -53.25
C GLU A 159 -8.27 -39.48 -54.58
N THR A 160 -7.08 -39.07 -55.03
CA THR A 160 -6.47 -39.63 -56.25
C THR A 160 -6.25 -41.15 -56.16
N LYS A 161 -5.82 -41.66 -55.00
CA LYS A 161 -5.67 -43.10 -54.77
C LYS A 161 -7.01 -43.83 -54.76
N ALA A 162 -8.04 -43.24 -54.15
CA ALA A 162 -9.38 -43.80 -54.12
C ALA A 162 -9.98 -43.91 -55.53
N ASP A 163 -9.80 -42.90 -56.39
CA ASP A 163 -10.25 -42.95 -57.79
C ASP A 163 -9.54 -44.07 -58.57
N ASN A 164 -8.21 -44.15 -58.48
CA ASN A 164 -7.43 -45.23 -59.09
C ASN A 164 -7.90 -46.62 -58.63
N GLN A 165 -8.21 -46.77 -57.33
CA GLN A 165 -8.68 -48.03 -56.77
C GLN A 165 -10.10 -48.38 -57.24
N LEU A 166 -10.98 -47.38 -57.39
CA LEU A 166 -12.31 -47.57 -57.98
C LEU A 166 -12.20 -48.06 -59.45
N GLN A 167 -11.32 -47.45 -60.23
CA GLN A 167 -11.06 -47.88 -61.61
C GLN A 167 -10.53 -49.31 -61.66
N ALA A 168 -9.54 -49.65 -60.83
CA ALA A 168 -8.99 -51.01 -60.75
C ALA A 168 -10.07 -52.04 -60.38
N THR A 169 -10.90 -51.72 -59.39
CA THR A 169 -12.02 -52.59 -58.96
C THR A 169 -13.03 -52.78 -60.09
N THR A 170 -13.35 -51.72 -60.83
CA THR A 170 -14.23 -51.79 -62.00
C THR A 170 -13.65 -52.68 -63.11
N GLN A 171 -12.34 -52.60 -63.35
CA GLN A 171 -11.66 -53.49 -64.31
C GLN A 171 -11.70 -54.96 -63.86
N VAL A 172 -11.47 -55.22 -62.57
CA VAL A 172 -11.58 -56.57 -62.00
C VAL A 172 -12.99 -57.12 -62.21
N LEU A 173 -14.04 -56.36 -61.89
CA LEU A 173 -15.43 -56.77 -62.12
C LEU A 173 -15.70 -57.12 -63.59
N LYS A 174 -15.23 -56.29 -64.54
CA LYS A 174 -15.34 -56.57 -65.98
C LYS A 174 -14.65 -57.88 -66.36
N ARG A 175 -13.44 -58.12 -65.84
CA ARG A 175 -12.69 -59.37 -66.09
C ARG A 175 -13.40 -60.59 -65.51
N THR A 176 -13.95 -60.47 -64.30
CA THR A 176 -14.72 -61.54 -63.65
C THR A 176 -15.98 -61.88 -64.46
N ASN A 177 -16.76 -60.89 -64.90
CA ASN A 177 -17.92 -61.12 -65.77
C ASN A 177 -17.55 -61.80 -67.09
N LYS A 178 -16.44 -61.38 -67.72
CA LYS A 178 -15.95 -62.03 -68.94
C LYS A 178 -15.50 -63.48 -68.67
N LEU A 179 -14.87 -63.74 -67.53
CA LEU A 179 -14.48 -65.09 -67.12
C LEU A 179 -15.73 -65.96 -66.90
N ASP A 180 -16.75 -65.45 -66.21
CA ASP A 180 -18.02 -66.13 -65.97
C ASP A 180 -18.74 -66.51 -67.28
N GLN A 181 -18.80 -65.58 -68.24
CA GLN A 181 -19.31 -65.85 -69.59
C GLN A 181 -18.52 -66.94 -70.31
N ARG A 182 -17.18 -66.94 -70.22
CA ARG A 182 -16.34 -67.97 -70.83
C ARG A 182 -16.54 -69.33 -70.17
N THR A 183 -16.64 -69.37 -68.84
CA THR A 183 -16.92 -70.61 -68.10
C THR A 183 -18.29 -71.18 -68.45
N SER A 184 -19.31 -70.32 -68.59
CA SER A 184 -20.66 -70.73 -69.04
C SER A 184 -20.63 -71.29 -70.46
N SER A 185 -20.00 -70.59 -71.40
CA SER A 185 -19.86 -71.06 -72.78
C SER A 185 -19.07 -72.38 -72.88
N LEU A 186 -18.02 -72.56 -72.09
CA LEU A 186 -17.30 -73.83 -72.01
C LEU A 186 -18.19 -74.95 -71.45
N THR A 187 -19.04 -74.64 -70.46
CA THR A 187 -20.01 -75.60 -69.90
C THR A 187 -21.05 -76.02 -70.95
N ASP A 188 -21.57 -75.08 -71.73
CA ASP A 188 -22.51 -75.35 -72.83
C ASP A 188 -21.87 -76.20 -73.94
N GLN A 189 -20.61 -75.89 -74.30
CA GLN A 189 -19.85 -76.67 -75.28
C GLN A 189 -19.61 -78.11 -74.78
N LEU A 190 -19.30 -78.30 -73.50
CA LEU A 190 -19.08 -79.61 -72.90
C LEU A 190 -20.39 -80.41 -72.79
N ALA A 191 -21.53 -79.75 -72.55
CA ALA A 191 -22.86 -80.37 -72.58
C ALA A 191 -23.28 -80.81 -74.00
N THR A 192 -22.82 -80.09 -75.04
CA THR A 192 -23.06 -80.44 -76.45
C THR A 192 -22.16 -81.58 -76.92
N PHE A 193 -21.03 -81.80 -76.23
CA PHE A 193 -20.07 -82.85 -76.56
C PHE A 193 -20.64 -84.23 -76.17
N SER A 194 -21.48 -84.78 -77.03
CA SER A 194 -21.87 -86.19 -76.98
C SER A 194 -20.67 -87.03 -77.42
N VAL A 195 -20.07 -87.76 -76.48
CA VAL A 195 -19.10 -88.80 -76.83
C VAL A 195 -19.87 -89.91 -77.56
N GLU A 196 -19.63 -90.06 -78.85
CA GLU A 196 -19.93 -91.33 -79.52
C GLU A 196 -19.08 -92.40 -78.83
N THR A 197 -19.71 -93.21 -77.97
CA THR A 197 -19.23 -94.56 -77.73
C THR A 197 -19.30 -95.29 -79.05
N THR A 198 -18.21 -95.24 -79.81
CA THR A 198 -18.00 -96.12 -80.96
C THR A 198 -17.88 -97.54 -80.43
N ASP A 199 -18.94 -98.31 -80.61
CA ASP A 199 -18.89 -99.77 -80.67
C ASP A 199 -17.88 -100.17 -81.77
N ALA A 200 -16.64 -100.45 -81.36
CA ALA A 200 -15.67 -101.15 -82.18
C ALA A 200 -15.58 -102.60 -81.70
N ASN A 201 -16.43 -103.42 -82.31
CA ASN A 201 -16.37 -104.87 -82.38
C ASN A 201 -14.93 -105.40 -82.57
N LEU A 202 -14.39 -106.09 -81.55
CA LEU A 202 -13.35 -107.10 -81.72
C LEU A 202 -13.87 -108.42 -81.17
N ASN A 203 -14.47 -109.20 -82.06
CA ASN A 203 -14.86 -110.58 -81.86
C ASN A 203 -13.65 -111.53 -82.01
N THR A 204 -13.68 -112.58 -81.19
CA THR A 204 -12.99 -113.89 -81.23
C THR A 204 -11.53 -114.02 -80.78
N GLY A 205 -11.36 -114.79 -79.70
CA GLY A 205 -10.13 -115.41 -79.24
C GLY A 205 -10.32 -116.06 -77.87
N ALA A 206 -11.16 -117.09 -77.80
CA ALA A 206 -11.42 -117.86 -76.59
C ALA A 206 -10.18 -118.67 -76.17
N GLU A 207 -9.80 -118.59 -74.88
CA GLU A 207 -9.33 -119.74 -74.12
C GLU A 207 -9.55 -119.52 -72.62
N ALA A 208 -10.10 -120.56 -72.00
CA ALA A 208 -10.61 -120.60 -70.64
C ALA A 208 -9.58 -121.20 -69.67
N ALA A 209 -9.52 -120.66 -68.45
CA ALA A 209 -9.23 -121.33 -67.17
C ALA A 209 -9.40 -120.25 -66.06
N THR A 210 -10.48 -120.15 -65.29
CA THR A 210 -10.88 -120.96 -64.12
C THR A 210 -9.73 -121.42 -63.22
N SER A 211 -9.59 -120.79 -62.05
CA SER A 211 -9.51 -121.46 -60.74
C SER A 211 -9.70 -120.45 -59.60
N ASP A 212 -10.68 -120.74 -58.73
CA ASP A 212 -10.81 -120.52 -57.26
C ASP A 212 -10.06 -119.33 -56.61
N ASP A 213 -10.69 -118.53 -55.75
CA ASP A 213 -11.79 -118.79 -54.79
C ASP A 213 -12.63 -117.50 -54.57
#